data_AF-Q75KA7-F1
#
_entry.id   AF-Q75KA7-F1
#
_cell.length_a   1.000
_cell.length_b   1.000
_cell.length_c   1.000
_cell.angle_alpha   90.00
_cell.angle_beta   90.00
_cell.angle_gamma   90.00
#
_symmetry.space_group_name_H-M   'P 1'
#
loop_
_entity.id
_entity.type
_entity.pdbx_description
1 polymer ?
#
loop_
_entity_poly.entity_id
_entity_poly.type
_entity_poly.pdbx_seq_one_letter_code
_entity_poly.pdbx_strand_id
1 'polypeptide(L)'
;MTEFKVGSLDARATKIRNVPIAVTPEGFWCCPSQAVLQKTMKNQNQQAKPKGGASPLASKASSVQRAPTISSERRAHSTPTRSRINSDEQKCAPAENSTPNPPKVANDRPQKQHKISVGFGQLEMSDLKVVLYGKDGVAVKMSVHRNILAENSTWFADKLSRQSPMSSMEVPDCEDVEIYVETVGLMYCNDAKQRLIKQSVPRVLRILKVAELLGFQACVLSCLEYLEAVPWVGEEEENVVSSVQHLQSGNYGVSPILKRVCSDLTSPPNDTFVHIIELVLKSGEDRGRREMKSLVLKLLKENSSCTSTSVDIYAETLYSSCQNCLESLLTLFRQATADDFAEQSLDLKEPVFRQIALEADNLLWLTEILADRNAAGEFAVMWSNQGELAELHSKLPTKSRHLVSCVTARLFVAIGKGDMLPSKDTRKLLLDVWLQPLMDDYNWLQHGCRSFDRKVVEEGIGRTILTLPLEDQQTILLSWLGSFLKVGDSCPNLQKAFEVWWKRTFVRPYVEQGNQSQPGRS
;
A
#
# COMPACT_ATOMS: atom_id res chain seq x y z
N MET A 1 26.26 66.15 34.13
CA MET A 1 24.80 66.27 33.98
C MET A 1 24.38 65.08 33.13
N THR A 2 23.75 64.00 33.57
CA THR A 2 22.82 63.73 34.67
C THR A 2 23.05 62.28 35.13
N GLU A 3 23.16 62.08 36.45
CA GLU A 3 23.27 60.77 37.11
C GLU A 3 21.93 60.01 37.08
N PHE A 4 21.95 58.66 37.10
CA PHE A 4 21.03 57.88 37.96
C PHE A 4 21.65 56.54 38.37
N LYS A 5 21.70 56.35 39.69
CA LYS A 5 22.26 55.24 40.47
C LYS A 5 21.21 54.15 40.74
N VAL A 6 21.71 52.90 40.82
CA VAL A 6 21.39 51.81 41.77
C VAL A 6 19.98 51.19 41.77
N GLY A 7 19.99 49.86 41.70
CA GLY A 7 18.93 49.00 42.22
C GLY A 7 19.37 47.54 42.25
N SER A 8 20.11 47.14 43.29
CA SER A 8 20.25 45.72 43.66
C SER A 8 18.87 45.23 44.07
N LEU A 9 18.33 44.24 43.34
CA LEU A 9 17.07 43.58 43.66
C LEU A 9 17.26 42.06 43.66
N ASP A 10 17.41 41.59 44.89
CA ASP A 10 16.87 40.35 45.43
C ASP A 10 17.14 39.02 44.71
N ALA A 11 17.99 38.26 45.39
CA ALA A 11 18.01 36.81 45.42
C ALA A 11 16.59 36.25 45.68
N ARG A 12 15.88 35.87 44.62
CA ARG A 12 14.67 35.04 44.73
C ARG A 12 14.88 33.71 44.02
N ALA A 13 15.02 32.67 44.83
CA ALA A 13 15.32 31.30 44.45
C ALA A 13 14.36 30.75 43.38
N THR A 14 14.76 30.83 42.12
CA THR A 14 14.15 30.06 41.03
C THR A 14 14.80 28.68 41.03
N LYS A 15 14.00 27.62 41.22
CA LYS A 15 14.49 26.23 41.23
C LYS A 15 15.04 25.87 39.84
N ILE A 16 16.35 26.04 39.66
CA ILE A 16 17.10 25.49 38.53
C ILE A 16 17.20 23.97 38.79
N ARG A 17 16.62 23.17 37.90
CA ARG A 17 16.78 21.72 37.96
C ARG A 17 17.97 21.35 37.08
N ASN A 18 19.13 21.14 37.71
CA ASN A 18 20.29 20.55 37.04
C ASN A 18 19.99 19.07 36.80
N VAL A 19 19.83 18.67 35.54
CA VAL A 19 19.90 17.26 35.16
C VAL A 19 21.33 17.08 34.65
N PRO A 20 22.23 16.43 35.42
CA PRO A 20 23.59 16.21 34.96
C PRO A 20 23.54 15.24 33.76
N ILE A 21 23.67 15.81 32.56
CA ILE A 21 24.01 15.05 31.35
C ILE A 21 25.53 15.12 31.27
N ALA A 22 26.21 14.12 31.83
CA ALA A 22 27.66 14.02 31.76
C ALA A 22 28.03 13.29 30.47
N VAL A 23 28.65 14.02 29.53
CA VAL A 23 29.30 13.43 28.35
C VAL A 23 30.64 12.89 28.81
N THR A 24 30.77 11.57 28.96
CA THR A 24 32.09 10.95 29.14
C THR A 24 32.84 10.96 27.79
N PRO A 25 34.19 10.91 27.79
CA PRO A 25 34.98 10.66 26.58
C PRO A 25 34.58 9.37 25.84
N GLU A 26 33.90 8.45 26.54
CA GLU A 26 33.34 7.19 26.02
C GLU A 26 31.86 7.31 25.59
N GLY A 27 31.29 8.51 25.60
CA GLY A 27 30.04 8.81 24.91
C GLY A 27 28.74 8.30 25.55
N PHE A 28 28.53 8.38 26.86
CA PHE A 28 27.16 8.16 27.39
C PHE A 28 26.30 9.43 27.25
N TRP A 29 25.23 9.36 26.44
CA TRP A 29 24.16 10.37 26.39
C TRP A 29 22.83 9.69 26.71
N CYS A 30 22.21 10.06 27.82
CA CYS A 30 20.78 9.84 28.07
C CYS A 30 20.09 11.19 27.88
N CYS A 31 19.55 11.45 26.68
CA CYS A 31 18.67 12.60 26.49
C CYS A 31 17.39 12.42 27.35
N PRO A 32 16.90 13.46 28.04
CA PRO A 32 15.56 13.43 28.59
C PRO A 32 14.58 13.38 27.41
N SER A 33 13.84 12.28 27.26
CA SER A 33 12.78 12.22 26.24
C SER A 33 11.73 13.32 26.49
N GLN A 34 11.04 13.78 25.44
CA GLN A 34 9.89 14.69 25.59
C GLN A 34 8.86 14.20 26.63
N ALA A 35 8.76 12.88 26.88
CA ALA A 35 7.91 12.34 27.93
C ALA A 35 8.36 12.74 29.35
N VAL A 36 9.66 12.94 29.61
CA VAL A 36 10.18 13.46 30.89
C VAL A 36 9.85 14.95 31.03
N LEU A 37 9.88 15.70 29.92
CA LEU A 37 9.48 17.11 29.90
C LEU A 37 7.97 17.28 30.15
N GLN A 38 7.13 16.42 29.55
CA GLN A 38 5.67 16.51 29.67
C GLN A 38 5.09 15.88 30.95
N LYS A 39 5.65 14.77 31.47
CA LYS A 39 5.14 14.12 32.71
C LYS A 39 5.26 15.01 33.95
N THR A 40 6.11 16.03 33.91
CA THR A 40 6.28 16.97 35.02
C THR A 40 5.12 17.97 35.14
N MET A 41 4.32 18.18 34.10
CA MET A 41 3.14 19.07 34.14
C MET A 41 1.90 18.44 34.78
N LYS A 42 1.75 17.10 34.74
CA LYS A 42 0.54 16.42 35.26
C LYS A 42 0.56 16.14 36.77
N ASN A 43 1.74 16.15 37.40
CA ASN A 43 1.89 15.76 38.82
C ASN A 43 1.92 16.92 39.82
N GLN A 44 1.67 18.17 39.40
CA GLN A 44 1.69 19.34 40.30
C GLN A 44 0.30 19.92 40.63
N ASN A 45 -0.78 19.25 40.24
CA ASN A 45 -2.16 19.74 40.40
C ASN A 45 -3.09 18.83 41.23
N GLN A 46 -2.54 17.94 42.05
CA GLN A 46 -3.32 17.10 42.96
C GLN A 46 -2.61 16.98 44.30
N GLN A 47 -2.88 17.90 45.24
CA GLN A 47 -2.63 17.68 46.67
C GLN A 47 -3.45 18.67 47.51
N ALA A 48 -4.70 18.30 47.78
CA ALA A 48 -5.51 18.87 48.86
C ALA A 48 -6.59 17.87 49.31
N LYS A 49 -6.21 16.90 50.17
CA LYS A 49 -7.08 16.41 51.28
C LYS A 49 -6.34 15.37 52.14
N PRO A 50 -6.51 15.39 53.48
CA PRO A 50 -5.76 14.49 54.37
C PRO A 50 -6.59 13.32 54.91
N LYS A 51 -5.84 12.34 55.46
CA LYS A 51 -6.15 11.32 56.49
C LYS A 51 -6.73 9.95 56.09
N GLY A 52 -5.98 8.92 56.54
CA GLY A 52 -6.39 7.54 56.84
C GLY A 52 -6.18 6.57 55.67
N GLY A 53 -5.53 5.41 55.77
CA GLY A 53 -4.91 4.65 56.85
C GLY A 53 -4.64 3.22 56.32
N ALA A 54 -3.54 2.61 56.76
CA ALA A 54 -3.22 1.16 56.77
C ALA A 54 -3.08 0.35 55.44
N SER A 55 -1.81 0.13 55.07
CA SER A 55 -1.05 -1.11 54.75
C SER A 55 -1.60 -2.33 53.96
N PRO A 56 -0.69 -3.11 53.30
CA PRO A 56 -0.97 -3.96 52.12
C PRO A 56 -0.75 -5.48 52.34
N LEU A 57 -1.10 -6.34 51.36
CA LEU A 57 -0.49 -7.67 51.16
C LEU A 57 -0.81 -8.33 49.81
N ALA A 58 0.13 -9.18 49.38
CA ALA A 58 0.32 -9.80 48.07
C ALA A 58 -0.47 -11.10 47.82
N SER A 59 -0.49 -11.60 46.56
CA SER A 59 -0.43 -13.02 46.10
C SER A 59 -0.70 -13.10 44.57
N LYS A 60 0.24 -13.58 43.72
CA LYS A 60 0.36 -14.95 43.12
C LYS A 60 -0.87 -15.39 42.31
N ALA A 61 -0.86 -16.13 41.20
CA ALA A 61 0.07 -16.68 40.21
C ALA A 61 -0.79 -17.61 39.29
N SER A 62 -0.23 -18.11 38.18
CA SER A 62 -0.67 -19.27 37.35
C SER A 62 -1.80 -19.06 36.34
N SER A 63 -1.90 -19.80 35.23
CA SER A 63 -0.96 -20.55 34.36
C SER A 63 -1.74 -20.99 33.10
N VAL A 64 -1.01 -21.26 32.03
CA VAL A 64 -1.43 -21.73 30.69
C VAL A 64 -2.12 -23.12 30.69
N GLN A 65 -3.13 -23.33 29.83
CA GLN A 65 -3.43 -24.65 29.22
C GLN A 65 -4.19 -24.54 27.87
N ARG A 66 -3.98 -25.56 27.03
CA ARG A 66 -4.16 -25.67 25.58
C ARG A 66 -5.54 -26.21 25.12
N ALA A 67 -5.81 -25.95 23.82
CA ALA A 67 -6.40 -26.83 22.79
C ALA A 67 -7.94 -26.84 22.56
N PRO A 68 -8.39 -27.09 21.30
CA PRO A 68 -9.54 -26.41 20.69
C PRO A 68 -10.75 -27.33 20.38
N THR A 69 -11.88 -26.73 20.02
CA THR A 69 -13.03 -27.44 19.42
C THR A 69 -13.78 -26.55 18.43
N ILE A 70 -14.09 -27.12 17.27
CA ILE A 70 -14.87 -26.58 16.15
C ILE A 70 -16.33 -26.42 16.58
N SER A 71 -16.96 -25.29 16.26
CA SER A 71 -18.41 -25.22 16.05
C SER A 71 -18.79 -24.06 15.14
N SER A 72 -19.67 -24.37 14.19
CA SER A 72 -20.15 -23.53 13.10
C SER A 72 -21.28 -22.61 13.57
N GLU A 73 -21.23 -21.31 13.28
CA GLU A 73 -22.42 -20.45 13.34
C GLU A 73 -22.45 -19.42 12.19
N ARG A 74 -23.62 -19.38 11.54
CA ARG A 74 -24.02 -18.40 10.53
C ARG A 74 -24.05 -17.00 11.14
N ARG A 75 -23.51 -16.00 10.43
CA ARG A 75 -24.07 -14.64 10.49
C ARG A 75 -23.89 -13.91 9.18
N ALA A 76 -25.02 -13.48 8.64
CA ALA A 76 -25.14 -12.53 7.56
C ALA A 76 -24.83 -11.12 8.09
N HIS A 77 -23.99 -10.34 7.40
CA HIS A 77 -24.02 -8.88 7.45
C HIS A 77 -23.56 -8.31 6.11
N SER A 78 -24.51 -7.73 5.39
CA SER A 78 -24.34 -6.84 4.24
C SER A 78 -24.37 -5.40 4.76
N THR A 79 -23.41 -4.56 4.37
CA THR A 79 -23.60 -3.09 4.34
C THR A 79 -22.63 -2.45 3.36
N PRO A 80 -23.08 -1.59 2.42
CA PRO A 80 -22.22 -0.84 1.52
C PRO A 80 -21.94 0.57 2.05
N THR A 81 -20.72 1.06 1.88
CA THR A 81 -20.29 2.42 2.23
C THR A 81 -20.58 3.37 1.07
N ARG A 82 -21.45 4.36 1.29
CA ARG A 82 -21.66 5.53 0.39
C ARG A 82 -21.47 6.80 1.23
N SER A 83 -20.34 7.47 1.09
CA SER A 83 -20.12 8.80 1.66
C SER A 83 -20.64 9.87 0.69
N ARG A 84 -21.74 10.52 1.06
CA ARG A 84 -22.25 11.76 0.48
C ARG A 84 -21.53 12.93 1.15
N ILE A 85 -20.98 13.84 0.34
CA ILE A 85 -20.54 15.18 0.73
C ILE A 85 -21.73 16.13 0.55
N ASN A 86 -22.04 16.94 1.58
CA ASN A 86 -22.80 18.20 1.50
C ASN A 86 -22.69 18.92 2.85
N SER A 87 -22.24 20.17 2.84
CA SER A 87 -22.55 21.27 3.79
C SER A 87 -21.79 22.50 3.24
N ASP A 88 -22.42 23.25 2.35
CA ASP A 88 -23.27 24.43 2.60
C ASP A 88 -22.45 25.74 2.71
N GLU A 89 -22.62 26.55 1.67
CA GLU A 89 -22.31 27.97 1.60
C GLU A 89 -23.25 28.77 2.52
N GLN A 90 -22.73 29.71 3.31
CA GLN A 90 -23.45 30.97 3.48
C GLN A 90 -22.52 32.16 3.74
N LYS A 91 -22.74 33.17 2.90
CA LYS A 91 -22.04 34.43 2.70
C LYS A 91 -22.77 35.53 3.49
N CYS A 92 -22.06 36.41 4.19
CA CYS A 92 -22.53 37.78 4.45
C CYS A 92 -21.36 38.72 4.82
N ALA A 93 -21.42 39.92 4.25
CA ALA A 93 -20.39 40.97 4.14
C ALA A 93 -20.21 41.83 5.42
N PRO A 94 -19.15 42.67 5.51
CA PRO A 94 -18.84 43.46 6.69
C PRO A 94 -19.47 44.87 6.64
N ALA A 95 -19.78 45.44 7.80
CA ALA A 95 -20.09 46.86 7.94
C ALA A 95 -19.55 47.45 9.25
N GLU A 96 -19.11 48.69 9.09
CA GLU A 96 -18.28 49.60 9.89
C GLU A 96 -18.75 50.02 11.31
N ASN A 97 -17.75 50.55 12.03
CA ASN A 97 -17.79 51.64 13.03
C ASN A 97 -18.26 51.36 14.47
N SER A 98 -17.31 51.32 15.41
CA SER A 98 -17.40 51.97 16.73
C SER A 98 -16.01 52.17 17.38
N THR A 99 -15.54 53.42 17.37
CA THR A 99 -14.73 54.19 18.36
C THR A 99 -13.75 53.49 19.34
N PRO A 100 -12.51 54.03 19.51
CA PRO A 100 -11.48 53.44 20.37
C PRO A 100 -11.61 53.86 21.84
N ASN A 101 -11.48 52.91 22.76
CA ASN A 101 -11.28 53.17 24.19
C ASN A 101 -9.86 52.73 24.61
N PRO A 102 -9.21 53.46 25.56
CA PRO A 102 -7.78 53.37 25.84
C PRO A 102 -7.39 52.09 26.60
N PRO A 103 -6.11 51.67 26.57
CA PRO A 103 -5.70 50.34 27.00
C PRO A 103 -5.77 50.21 28.53
N LYS A 104 -6.60 49.26 29.00
CA LYS A 104 -6.50 48.73 30.35
C LYS A 104 -5.23 47.93 30.48
N VAL A 105 -4.39 48.36 31.41
CA VAL A 105 -3.19 47.68 31.92
C VAL A 105 -3.52 46.22 32.25
N ALA A 106 -3.16 45.31 31.35
CA ALA A 106 -3.24 43.88 31.57
C ALA A 106 -1.97 43.45 32.32
N ASN A 107 -2.18 42.96 33.53
CA ASN A 107 -1.17 42.52 34.46
C ASN A 107 -0.47 41.26 33.91
N ASP A 108 0.69 41.45 33.29
CA ASP A 108 1.53 40.40 32.71
C ASP A 108 2.09 39.51 33.84
N ARG A 109 1.46 38.36 34.08
CA ARG A 109 2.04 37.32 34.93
C ARG A 109 3.06 36.54 34.07
N PRO A 110 4.34 36.44 34.47
CA PRO A 110 5.35 35.77 33.67
C PRO A 110 5.01 34.28 33.52
N GLN A 111 4.87 33.82 32.27
CA GLN A 111 4.77 32.41 31.91
C GLN A 111 5.99 31.65 32.50
N LYS A 112 5.73 30.53 33.18
CA LYS A 112 6.77 29.72 33.86
C LYS A 112 7.72 29.09 32.83
N GLN A 113 8.80 29.78 32.47
CA GLN A 113 9.87 29.23 31.63
C GLN A 113 10.53 28.02 32.30
N HIS A 114 10.52 26.88 31.61
CA HIS A 114 11.23 25.68 32.06
C HIS A 114 12.67 25.77 31.54
N LYS A 115 13.61 26.12 32.44
CA LYS A 115 15.02 26.28 32.11
C LYS A 115 15.79 24.99 32.41
N ILE A 116 16.30 24.36 31.36
CA ILE A 116 17.16 23.16 31.44
C ILE A 116 18.58 23.61 31.12
N SER A 117 19.56 23.08 31.84
CA SER A 117 20.97 23.32 31.54
C SER A 117 21.64 22.01 31.15
N VAL A 118 22.38 22.04 30.06
CA VAL A 118 23.12 20.93 29.46
C VAL A 118 24.55 21.43 29.24
N GLY A 119 25.56 20.58 29.34
CA GLY A 119 26.89 21.00 28.93
C GLY A 119 27.71 19.88 28.34
N PHE A 120 28.63 20.29 27.47
CA PHE A 120 29.38 19.40 26.59
C PHE A 120 30.87 19.56 26.85
N GLY A 121 31.63 18.46 26.74
CA GLY A 121 33.06 18.44 27.04
C GLY A 121 33.36 18.76 28.51
N GLN A 122 34.49 19.40 28.77
CA GLN A 122 34.88 19.84 30.11
C GLN A 122 34.17 21.15 30.46
N LEU A 123 33.14 21.07 31.31
CA LEU A 123 32.28 22.21 31.67
C LEU A 123 33.04 23.45 32.17
N GLU A 124 34.13 23.24 32.90
CA GLU A 124 34.98 24.31 33.46
C GLU A 124 35.68 25.13 32.38
N MET A 125 35.92 24.53 31.20
CA MET A 125 36.58 25.14 30.06
C MET A 125 35.59 25.72 29.04
N SER A 126 34.28 25.61 29.29
CA SER A 126 33.25 26.14 28.40
C SER A 126 33.30 27.68 28.35
N ASP A 127 33.48 28.23 27.16
CA ASP A 127 33.66 29.67 26.92
C ASP A 127 32.46 30.32 26.22
N LEU A 128 31.42 29.53 25.91
CA LEU A 128 30.17 29.99 25.29
C LEU A 128 28.94 29.32 25.92
N LYS A 129 27.86 30.10 26.04
CA LYS A 129 26.52 29.61 26.38
C LYS A 129 25.59 29.76 25.19
N VAL A 130 25.00 28.68 24.69
CA VAL A 130 23.96 28.72 23.65
C VAL A 130 22.61 28.47 24.31
N VAL A 131 21.66 29.40 24.17
CA VAL A 131 20.31 29.28 24.71
C VAL A 131 19.33 29.03 23.57
N LEU A 132 18.73 27.84 23.56
CA LEU A 132 17.68 27.45 22.63
C LEU A 132 16.32 27.80 23.23
N TYR A 133 15.49 28.50 22.46
CA TYR A 133 14.09 28.73 22.82
C TYR A 133 13.22 27.90 21.89
N GLY A 134 12.58 26.88 22.45
CA GLY A 134 11.65 26.03 21.72
C GLY A 134 10.22 26.56 21.76
N LYS A 135 9.34 25.84 21.07
CA LYS A 135 7.89 25.98 21.24
C LYS A 135 7.51 25.67 22.70
N ASP A 136 6.38 26.20 23.17
CA ASP A 136 5.82 26.00 24.51
C ASP A 136 6.64 26.55 25.69
N GLY A 137 7.56 27.50 25.45
CA GLY A 137 8.31 28.18 26.51
C GLY A 137 9.42 27.34 27.15
N VAL A 138 9.84 26.27 26.48
CA VAL A 138 11.02 25.47 26.84
C VAL A 138 12.28 26.27 26.48
N ALA A 139 13.17 26.47 27.46
CA ALA A 139 14.46 27.10 27.25
C ALA A 139 15.59 26.16 27.68
N VAL A 140 16.48 25.81 26.76
CA VAL A 140 17.63 24.94 27.04
C VAL A 140 18.91 25.74 26.89
N LYS A 141 19.68 25.82 27.97
CA LYS A 141 20.99 26.47 28.02
C LYS A 141 22.09 25.42 27.90
N MET A 142 22.89 25.51 26.85
CA MET A 142 24.03 24.64 26.57
C MET A 142 25.33 25.37 26.93
N SER A 143 26.15 24.78 27.80
CA SER A 143 27.55 25.19 28.01
C SER A 143 28.45 24.46 27.02
N VAL A 144 29.13 25.20 26.14
CA VAL A 144 29.83 24.69 24.97
C VAL A 144 31.15 25.45 24.74
N HIS A 145 32.00 24.94 23.84
CA HIS A 145 33.29 25.49 23.47
C HIS A 145 33.23 26.10 22.07
N ARG A 146 33.63 27.38 21.94
CA ARG A 146 33.55 28.13 20.67
C ARG A 146 34.31 27.47 19.54
N ASN A 147 35.53 26.98 19.82
CA ASN A 147 36.39 26.34 18.84
C ASN A 147 35.74 25.09 18.22
N ILE A 148 35.19 24.20 19.05
CA ILE A 148 34.55 22.95 18.59
C ILE A 148 33.34 23.26 17.70
N LEU A 149 32.50 24.23 18.10
CA LEU A 149 31.34 24.61 17.29
C LEU A 149 31.75 25.26 15.96
N ALA A 150 32.72 26.19 15.98
CA ALA A 150 33.18 26.87 14.77
C ALA A 150 33.90 25.92 13.79
N GLU A 151 34.60 24.91 14.31
CA GLU A 151 35.26 23.89 13.50
C GLU A 151 34.27 22.97 12.80
N ASN A 152 33.16 22.61 13.47
CA ASN A 152 32.20 21.64 12.96
C ASN A 152 31.01 22.25 12.20
N SER A 153 30.70 23.54 12.39
CA SER A 153 29.50 24.17 11.84
C SER A 153 29.79 25.54 11.25
N THR A 154 29.45 25.68 9.96
CA THR A 154 29.59 26.96 9.25
C THR A 154 28.66 28.03 9.80
N TRP A 155 27.46 27.65 10.28
CA TRP A 155 26.53 28.58 10.93
C TRP A 155 27.12 29.15 12.23
N PHE A 156 27.70 28.29 13.09
CA PHE A 156 28.35 28.76 14.31
C PHE A 156 29.61 29.58 13.99
N ALA A 157 30.42 29.17 13.00
CA ALA A 157 31.60 29.92 12.57
C ALA A 157 31.24 31.33 12.09
N ASP A 158 30.25 31.48 11.21
CA ASP A 158 29.79 32.76 10.69
C ASP A 158 29.24 33.64 11.84
N LYS A 159 28.36 33.08 12.68
CA LYS A 159 27.74 33.84 13.78
C LYS A 159 28.75 34.28 14.84
N LEU A 160 29.75 33.44 15.16
CA LEU A 160 30.84 33.80 16.07
C LEU A 160 31.77 34.85 15.46
N SER A 161 32.00 34.84 14.15
CA SER A 161 32.82 35.84 13.47
C SER A 161 32.18 37.24 13.48
N ARG A 162 30.85 37.32 13.36
CA ARG A 162 30.09 38.58 13.32
C ARG A 162 29.82 39.20 14.69
N GLN A 163 29.83 38.40 15.75
CA GLN A 163 29.36 38.81 17.08
C GLN A 163 30.43 38.71 18.17
N SER A 164 31.69 38.45 17.82
CA SER A 164 32.80 38.39 18.80
C SER A 164 33.15 39.80 19.34
N PRO A 165 33.36 39.98 20.66
CA PRO A 165 33.35 38.96 21.72
C PRO A 165 31.95 38.76 22.34
N MET A 166 31.39 37.54 22.20
CA MET A 166 30.09 37.15 22.77
C MET A 166 30.22 35.93 23.69
N SER A 167 29.80 36.05 24.95
CA SER A 167 29.79 34.97 25.95
C SER A 167 28.49 34.15 25.96
N SER A 168 27.43 34.65 25.31
CA SER A 168 26.14 33.95 25.21
C SER A 168 25.44 34.24 23.89
N MET A 169 24.93 33.19 23.24
CA MET A 169 24.20 33.23 21.99
C MET A 169 22.79 32.68 22.17
N GLU A 170 21.83 33.25 21.46
CA GLU A 170 20.44 32.79 21.45
C GLU A 170 20.04 32.21 20.09
N VAL A 171 19.22 31.16 20.13
CA VAL A 171 18.55 30.54 18.98
C VAL A 171 17.04 30.61 19.24
N PRO A 172 16.35 31.63 18.70
CA PRO A 172 14.89 31.71 18.81
C PRO A 172 14.22 30.62 17.96
N ASP A 173 12.97 30.29 18.30
CA ASP A 173 12.07 29.46 17.50
C ASP A 173 12.62 28.07 17.08
N CYS A 174 13.38 27.42 17.95
CA CYS A 174 13.91 26.09 17.72
C CYS A 174 12.77 25.06 17.64
N GLU A 175 12.51 24.52 16.44
CA GLU A 175 11.43 23.55 16.23
C GLU A 175 11.59 22.26 17.05
N ASP A 176 12.84 21.80 17.16
CA ASP A 176 13.17 20.50 17.74
C ASP A 176 14.37 20.60 18.68
N VAL A 177 14.11 21.11 19.88
CA VAL A 177 15.14 21.39 20.88
C VAL A 177 15.91 20.12 21.28
N GLU A 178 15.23 18.97 21.39
CA GLU A 178 15.88 17.71 21.77
C GLU A 178 16.93 17.31 20.72
N ILE A 179 16.56 17.32 19.45
CA ILE A 179 17.44 16.95 18.35
C ILE A 179 18.54 17.99 18.16
N TYR A 180 18.26 19.28 18.34
CA TYR A 180 19.30 20.30 18.26
C TYR A 180 20.39 20.11 19.31
N VAL A 181 20.00 19.82 20.56
CA VAL A 181 20.95 19.50 21.63
C VAL A 181 21.77 18.25 21.27
N GLU A 182 21.12 17.22 20.73
CA GLU A 182 21.81 16.00 20.30
C GLU A 182 22.78 16.25 19.14
N THR A 183 22.38 17.00 18.11
CA THR A 183 23.23 17.37 16.96
C THR A 183 24.44 18.19 17.40
N VAL A 184 24.27 19.11 18.35
CA VAL A 184 25.42 19.81 18.97
C VAL A 184 26.32 18.84 19.73
N GLY A 185 25.75 17.84 20.40
CA GLY A 185 26.51 16.77 21.05
C GLY A 185 27.35 15.92 20.11
N LEU A 186 26.88 15.74 18.87
CA LEU A 186 27.65 15.04 17.83
C LEU A 186 28.91 15.80 17.42
N MET A 187 28.99 17.12 17.58
CA MET A 187 30.20 17.90 17.31
C MET A 187 31.36 17.59 18.29
N TYR A 188 31.05 16.97 19.43
CA TYR A 188 32.03 16.50 20.42
C TYR A 188 32.42 15.04 20.24
N CYS A 189 31.81 14.33 19.29
CA CYS A 189 32.10 12.93 19.04
C CYS A 189 33.21 12.83 17.99
N ASN A 190 34.19 11.94 18.21
CA ASN A 190 35.21 11.64 17.21
C ASN A 190 34.61 10.99 15.96
N ASP A 191 33.54 10.21 16.14
CA ASP A 191 32.82 9.54 15.05
C ASP A 191 31.31 9.63 15.30
N ALA A 192 30.64 10.53 14.57
CA ALA A 192 29.19 10.68 14.65
C ALA A 192 28.45 9.41 14.17
N LYS A 193 29.03 8.63 13.25
CA LYS A 193 28.43 7.42 12.69
C LYS A 193 28.13 6.37 13.75
N GLN A 194 29.07 6.13 14.68
CA GLN A 194 28.86 5.19 15.80
C GLN A 194 27.63 5.53 16.67
N ARG A 195 27.26 6.81 16.71
CA ARG A 195 26.11 7.30 17.47
C ARG A 195 24.81 7.12 16.69
N LEU A 196 24.86 7.27 15.37
CA LEU A 196 23.72 7.12 14.48
C LEU A 196 23.29 5.66 14.30
N ILE A 197 24.22 4.69 14.33
CA ILE A 197 23.93 3.24 14.14
C ILE A 197 22.81 2.71 15.06
N LYS A 198 22.62 3.29 16.24
CA LYS A 198 21.62 2.85 17.23
C LYS A 198 20.29 3.59 17.14
N GLN A 199 20.15 4.51 16.19
CA GLN A 199 18.96 5.34 16.03
C GLN A 199 17.97 4.71 15.06
N SER A 200 16.76 5.28 14.98
CA SER A 200 15.76 4.93 13.97
C SER A 200 15.84 5.89 12.77
N VAL A 201 15.37 5.45 11.59
CA VAL A 201 15.31 6.29 10.38
C VAL A 201 14.60 7.63 10.64
N PRO A 202 13.41 7.69 11.28
CA PRO A 202 12.76 8.97 11.57
C PRO A 202 13.58 9.90 12.46
N ARG A 203 14.37 9.35 13.40
CA ARG A 203 15.23 10.18 14.27
C ARG A 203 16.45 10.70 13.51
N VAL A 204 17.06 9.87 12.66
CA VAL A 204 18.18 10.30 11.81
C VAL A 204 17.74 11.38 10.83
N LEU A 205 16.55 11.30 10.24
CA LEU A 205 16.01 12.36 9.39
C LEU A 205 15.84 13.69 10.13
N ARG A 206 15.42 13.66 11.42
CA ARG A 206 15.38 14.86 12.26
C ARG A 206 16.77 15.43 12.53
N ILE A 207 17.75 14.57 12.85
CA ILE A 207 19.16 14.98 13.05
C ILE A 207 19.71 15.61 11.77
N LEU A 208 19.47 14.98 10.62
CA LEU A 208 19.86 15.45 9.28
C LEU A 208 19.34 16.87 9.01
N LYS A 209 18.05 17.12 9.26
CA LYS A 209 17.44 18.45 9.10
C LYS A 209 18.16 19.52 9.94
N VAL A 210 18.50 19.21 11.20
CA VAL A 210 19.21 20.16 12.07
C VAL A 210 20.68 20.31 11.66
N ALA A 211 21.34 19.22 11.25
CA ALA A 211 22.72 19.25 10.78
C ALA A 211 22.86 20.09 9.51
N GLU A 212 21.92 19.97 8.57
CA GLU A 212 21.84 20.82 7.38
C GLU A 212 21.67 22.30 7.76
N LEU A 213 20.72 22.61 8.65
CA LEU A 213 20.47 23.98 9.14
C LEU A 213 21.72 24.61 9.79
N LEU A 214 22.51 23.80 10.50
CA LEU A 214 23.75 24.23 11.15
C LEU A 214 24.95 24.29 10.17
N GLY A 215 24.81 23.78 8.95
CA GLY A 215 25.96 23.55 8.07
C GLY A 215 27.00 22.61 8.69
N PHE A 216 26.55 21.60 9.44
CA PHE A 216 27.40 20.58 10.06
C PHE A 216 27.64 19.43 9.06
N GLN A 217 28.52 19.69 8.09
CA GLN A 217 28.73 18.81 6.93
C GLN A 217 29.10 17.37 7.31
N ALA A 218 29.99 17.16 8.29
CA ALA A 218 30.39 15.81 8.71
C ALA A 218 29.21 14.98 9.27
N CYS A 219 28.28 15.63 9.98
CA CYS A 219 27.07 14.97 10.48
C CYS A 219 26.06 14.71 9.36
N VAL A 220 25.89 15.64 8.42
CA VAL A 220 25.07 15.42 7.20
C VAL A 220 25.58 14.19 6.45
N LEU A 221 26.88 14.10 6.18
CA LEU A 221 27.49 12.94 5.51
C LEU A 221 27.29 11.66 6.32
N SER A 222 27.48 11.69 7.65
CA SER A 222 27.25 10.53 8.52
C SER A 222 25.79 10.06 8.50
N CYS A 223 24.83 10.99 8.41
CA CYS A 223 23.40 10.68 8.27
C CYS A 223 23.11 10.06 6.90
N LEU A 224 23.70 10.57 5.82
CA LEU A 224 23.54 10.02 4.47
C LEU A 224 24.14 8.61 4.38
N GLU A 225 25.32 8.37 4.93
CA GLU A 225 25.91 7.02 5.01
C GLU A 225 25.02 6.03 5.78
N TYR A 226 24.37 6.49 6.86
CA TYR A 226 23.39 5.68 7.59
C TYR A 226 22.17 5.36 6.72
N LEU A 227 21.58 6.37 6.07
CA LEU A 227 20.38 6.21 5.23
C LEU A 227 20.64 5.37 3.98
N GLU A 228 21.88 5.37 3.47
CA GLU A 228 22.32 4.49 2.39
C GLU A 228 22.36 3.02 2.85
N ALA A 229 22.81 2.75 4.08
CA ALA A 229 23.04 1.39 4.57
C ALA A 229 21.83 0.72 5.23
N VAL A 230 20.92 1.48 5.83
CA VAL A 230 19.80 0.94 6.64
C VAL A 230 18.55 0.68 5.77
N PRO A 231 17.82 -0.43 5.99
CA PRO A 231 16.55 -0.67 5.31
C PRO A 231 15.48 0.34 5.76
N TRP A 232 14.74 0.88 4.80
CA TRP A 232 13.55 1.70 5.01
C TRP A 232 12.49 1.22 4.00
N VAL A 233 11.22 1.21 4.41
CA VAL A 233 10.09 0.72 3.61
C VAL A 233 8.82 1.51 3.95
N GLY A 234 7.84 1.54 3.04
CA GLY A 234 6.53 2.16 3.30
C GLY A 234 6.64 3.67 3.56
N GLU A 235 6.03 4.17 4.63
CA GLU A 235 6.05 5.61 4.96
C GLU A 235 7.47 6.15 5.20
N GLU A 236 8.41 5.32 5.68
CA GLU A 236 9.80 5.75 5.85
C GLU A 236 10.47 6.07 4.51
N GLU A 237 10.12 5.35 3.44
CA GLU A 237 10.67 5.56 2.10
C GLU A 237 10.33 6.95 1.57
N GLU A 238 9.05 7.34 1.59
CA GLU A 238 8.60 8.66 1.11
C GLU A 238 9.30 9.81 1.88
N ASN A 239 9.49 9.64 3.18
CA ASN A 239 10.17 10.60 4.04
C ASN A 239 11.68 10.69 3.75
N VAL A 240 12.34 9.55 3.51
CA VAL A 240 13.75 9.52 3.11
C VAL A 240 13.93 10.16 1.74
N VAL A 241 13.12 9.78 0.75
CA VAL A 241 13.20 10.29 -0.62
C VAL A 241 13.00 11.80 -0.67
N SER A 242 11.97 12.33 -0.01
CA SER A 242 11.72 13.78 0.05
C SER A 242 12.87 14.54 0.72
N SER A 243 13.39 14.03 1.83
CA SER A 243 14.52 14.65 2.55
C SER A 243 15.82 14.63 1.73
N VAL A 244 16.11 13.52 1.05
CA VAL A 244 17.32 13.35 0.23
C VAL A 244 17.23 14.16 -1.07
N GLN A 245 16.04 14.28 -1.67
CA GLN A 245 15.80 15.14 -2.83
C GLN A 245 16.03 16.62 -2.49
N HIS A 246 15.64 17.08 -1.30
CA HIS A 246 15.91 18.45 -0.83
C HIS A 246 17.42 18.78 -0.83
N LEU A 247 18.24 17.81 -0.42
CA LEU A 247 19.70 17.92 -0.31
C LEU A 247 20.46 17.84 -1.64
N GLN A 248 19.80 17.52 -2.77
CA GLN A 248 20.46 17.45 -4.08
C GLN A 248 21.17 18.75 -4.45
N SER A 249 20.65 19.89 -3.99
CA SER A 249 21.26 21.21 -4.22
C SER A 249 22.62 21.39 -3.51
N GLY A 250 22.89 20.65 -2.43
CA GLY A 250 24.01 20.87 -1.52
C GLY A 250 25.31 20.10 -1.82
N ASN A 251 25.43 19.44 -2.98
CA ASN A 251 26.59 18.64 -3.38
C ASN A 251 27.07 17.62 -2.31
N TYR A 252 26.14 17.03 -1.54
CA TYR A 252 26.42 16.04 -0.50
C TYR A 252 26.60 14.60 -1.02
N GLY A 253 26.53 14.38 -2.34
CA GLY A 253 26.68 13.05 -2.92
C GLY A 253 25.50 12.11 -2.65
N VAL A 254 24.26 12.60 -2.72
CA VAL A 254 23.03 11.84 -2.41
C VAL A 254 22.66 10.71 -3.40
N SER A 255 23.38 10.62 -4.52
CA SER A 255 23.09 9.67 -5.61
C SER A 255 22.99 8.20 -5.17
N PRO A 256 23.86 7.65 -4.30
CA PRO A 256 23.77 6.25 -3.86
C PRO A 256 22.44 5.91 -3.17
N ILE A 257 21.88 6.84 -2.41
CA ILE A 257 20.59 6.64 -1.72
C ILE A 257 19.45 6.66 -2.73
N LEU A 258 19.43 7.63 -3.64
CA LEU A 258 18.38 7.73 -4.65
C LEU A 258 18.39 6.55 -5.61
N LYS A 259 19.56 5.99 -5.92
CA LYS A 259 19.70 4.75 -6.71
C LYS A 259 19.01 3.52 -6.09
N ARG A 260 18.64 3.57 -4.80
CA ARG A 260 17.86 2.49 -4.16
C ARG A 260 16.39 2.47 -4.59
N VAL A 261 15.83 3.58 -5.07
CA VAL A 261 14.40 3.74 -5.41
C VAL A 261 14.14 4.29 -6.81
N CYS A 262 15.10 5.03 -7.36
CA CYS A 262 15.01 5.60 -8.68
C CYS A 262 16.16 5.06 -9.52
N SER A 263 15.82 4.40 -10.61
CA SER A 263 16.80 4.10 -11.65
C SER A 263 17.01 5.34 -12.51
N ASP A 264 18.21 5.49 -13.08
CA ASP A 264 18.44 6.43 -14.18
C ASP A 264 17.64 6.03 -15.44
N LEU A 265 17.11 4.80 -15.46
CA LEU A 265 16.17 4.33 -16.47
C LEU A 265 14.76 4.84 -16.16
N THR A 266 14.16 5.55 -17.11
CA THR A 266 12.80 6.12 -17.04
C THR A 266 11.70 5.06 -16.93
N SER A 267 12.04 3.80 -17.07
CA SER A 267 11.17 2.64 -16.87
C SER A 267 12.05 1.46 -16.44
N PRO A 268 11.55 0.49 -15.66
CA PRO A 268 12.26 -0.78 -15.51
C PRO A 268 12.60 -1.30 -16.92
N PRO A 269 13.75 -1.97 -17.13
CA PRO A 269 14.04 -2.57 -18.43
C PRO A 269 12.82 -3.38 -18.84
N ASN A 270 12.20 -3.06 -19.99
CA ASN A 270 10.90 -3.63 -20.39
C ASN A 270 10.93 -5.17 -20.32
N ASP A 271 12.09 -5.76 -20.58
CA ASP A 271 12.38 -7.19 -20.51
C ASP A 271 12.22 -7.78 -19.10
N THR A 272 12.27 -6.98 -18.03
CA THR A 272 12.16 -7.46 -16.65
C THR A 272 10.76 -8.02 -16.38
N PHE A 273 9.72 -7.33 -16.84
CA PHE A 273 8.36 -7.83 -16.69
C PHE A 273 8.16 -9.11 -17.50
N VAL A 274 8.58 -9.09 -18.77
CA VAL A 274 8.58 -10.27 -19.65
C VAL A 274 9.26 -11.45 -18.96
N HIS A 275 10.46 -11.22 -18.42
CA HIS A 275 11.23 -12.24 -17.74
C HIS A 275 10.53 -12.77 -16.48
N ILE A 276 9.90 -11.91 -15.67
CA ILE A 276 9.11 -12.34 -14.50
C ILE A 276 7.95 -13.23 -14.95
N ILE A 277 7.18 -12.82 -15.96
CA ILE A 277 6.08 -13.62 -16.50
C ILE A 277 6.60 -14.97 -16.98
N GLU A 278 7.67 -14.99 -17.78
CA GLU A 278 8.27 -16.22 -18.27
C GLU A 278 8.74 -17.16 -17.15
N LEU A 279 9.42 -16.64 -16.12
CA LEU A 279 9.88 -17.43 -14.98
C LEU A 279 8.72 -18.07 -14.24
N VAL A 280 7.62 -17.33 -14.04
CA VAL A 280 6.43 -17.86 -13.38
C VAL A 280 5.76 -18.94 -14.25
N LEU A 281 5.61 -18.71 -15.56
CA LEU A 281 4.96 -19.65 -16.48
C LEU A 281 5.76 -20.95 -16.68
N LYS A 282 7.10 -20.86 -16.74
CA LYS A 282 8.00 -22.00 -16.98
C LYS A 282 8.41 -22.75 -15.69
N SER A 283 8.00 -22.28 -14.51
CA SER A 283 8.38 -22.92 -13.23
C SER A 283 7.70 -24.29 -13.06
N GLY A 284 8.50 -25.33 -12.87
CA GLY A 284 8.01 -26.69 -12.58
C GLY A 284 7.64 -26.93 -11.10
N GLU A 285 7.96 -26.02 -10.19
CA GLU A 285 7.67 -26.21 -8.75
C GLU A 285 6.30 -25.62 -8.40
N ASP A 286 5.34 -26.50 -8.07
CA ASP A 286 3.93 -26.15 -7.93
C ASP A 286 3.63 -25.13 -6.84
N ARG A 287 4.32 -25.21 -5.70
CA ARG A 287 4.03 -24.34 -4.54
C ARG A 287 4.51 -22.92 -4.79
N GLY A 288 5.78 -22.77 -5.15
CA GLY A 288 6.43 -21.50 -5.46
C GLY A 288 5.76 -20.83 -6.65
N ARG A 289 5.41 -21.59 -7.69
CA ARG A 289 4.61 -21.05 -8.81
C ARG A 289 3.28 -20.47 -8.32
N ARG A 290 2.52 -21.19 -7.49
CA ARG A 290 1.23 -20.71 -6.96
C ARG A 290 1.38 -19.47 -6.08
N GLU A 291 2.36 -19.46 -5.18
CA GLU A 291 2.64 -18.32 -4.29
C GLU A 291 3.07 -17.08 -5.10
N MET A 292 3.94 -17.26 -6.09
CA MET A 292 4.39 -16.17 -6.97
C MET A 292 3.28 -15.68 -7.91
N LYS A 293 2.46 -16.56 -8.50
CA LYS A 293 1.28 -16.16 -9.28
C LYS A 293 0.35 -15.26 -8.47
N SER A 294 0.06 -15.65 -7.22
CA SER A 294 -0.79 -14.86 -6.32
C SER A 294 -0.16 -13.51 -5.95
N LEU A 295 1.15 -13.48 -5.67
CA LEU A 295 1.87 -12.25 -5.33
C LEU A 295 1.93 -11.29 -6.52
N VAL A 296 2.36 -11.77 -7.69
CA VAL A 296 2.47 -10.98 -8.91
C VAL A 296 1.10 -10.42 -9.31
N LEU A 297 0.04 -11.25 -9.31
CA LEU A 297 -1.31 -10.78 -9.60
C LEU A 297 -1.75 -9.66 -8.65
N LYS A 298 -1.48 -9.79 -7.34
CA LYS A 298 -1.80 -8.76 -6.35
C LYS A 298 -1.01 -7.46 -6.58
N LEU A 299 0.31 -7.54 -6.80
CA LEU A 299 1.14 -6.37 -7.08
C LEU A 299 0.71 -5.66 -8.37
N LEU A 300 0.29 -6.41 -9.40
CA LEU A 300 -0.20 -5.83 -10.65
C LEU A 300 -1.55 -5.13 -10.50
N LYS A 301 -2.37 -5.51 -9.50
CA LYS A 301 -3.65 -4.83 -9.16
C LYS A 301 -3.43 -3.52 -8.42
N GLU A 302 -2.47 -3.50 -7.49
CA GLU A 302 -2.14 -2.31 -6.69
C GLU A 302 -1.54 -1.19 -7.56
N ASN A 303 -0.83 -1.55 -8.64
CA ASN A 303 -0.14 -0.63 -9.55
C ASN A 303 -0.99 -0.12 -10.72
N SER A 304 -2.29 0.09 -10.55
CA SER A 304 -3.19 0.54 -11.64
C SER A 304 -2.92 1.96 -12.15
N SER A 305 -1.93 2.68 -11.62
CA SER A 305 -1.57 4.05 -12.00
C SER A 305 -0.46 4.15 -13.07
N CYS A 306 -0.15 3.07 -13.79
CA CYS A 306 0.91 3.06 -14.79
C CYS A 306 0.57 3.92 -16.03
N THR A 307 1.54 4.72 -16.51
CA THR A 307 1.40 5.62 -17.66
C THR A 307 1.10 4.87 -18.96
N SER A 308 0.39 5.51 -19.89
CA SER A 308 -0.17 4.89 -21.11
C SER A 308 0.82 4.03 -21.90
N THR A 309 2.07 4.46 -22.08
CA THR A 309 3.08 3.73 -22.86
C THR A 309 3.48 2.38 -22.23
N SER A 310 3.46 2.27 -20.89
CA SER A 310 3.78 1.02 -20.22
C SER A 310 2.67 -0.02 -20.37
N VAL A 311 1.42 0.42 -20.47
CA VAL A 311 0.23 -0.44 -20.55
C VAL A 311 0.26 -1.32 -21.80
N ASP A 312 0.71 -0.77 -22.93
CA ASP A 312 0.76 -1.49 -24.22
C ASP A 312 1.78 -2.65 -24.18
N ILE A 313 2.97 -2.43 -23.64
CA ILE A 313 4.03 -3.45 -23.53
C ILE A 313 3.59 -4.60 -22.61
N TYR A 314 2.92 -4.28 -21.51
CA TYR A 314 2.36 -5.29 -20.61
C TYR A 314 1.32 -6.15 -21.33
N ALA A 315 0.41 -5.53 -22.09
CA ALA A 315 -0.63 -6.25 -22.82
C ALA A 315 -0.04 -7.18 -23.90
N GLU A 316 0.92 -6.69 -24.70
CA GLU A 316 1.60 -7.48 -25.74
C GLU A 316 2.32 -8.71 -25.15
N THR A 317 3.01 -8.53 -24.02
CA THR A 317 3.67 -9.62 -23.29
C THR A 317 2.67 -10.66 -22.80
N LEU A 318 1.53 -10.22 -22.26
CA LEU A 318 0.50 -11.12 -21.74
C LEU A 318 -0.20 -11.89 -22.87
N TYR A 319 -0.50 -11.23 -23.99
CA TYR A 319 -1.13 -11.88 -25.14
C TYR A 319 -0.20 -12.86 -25.85
N SER A 320 1.07 -12.51 -26.06
CA SER A 320 2.07 -13.46 -26.60
C SER A 320 2.25 -14.66 -25.67
N SER A 321 2.27 -14.45 -24.35
CA SER A 321 2.28 -15.53 -23.36
C SER A 321 1.03 -16.40 -23.44
N CYS A 322 -0.16 -15.80 -23.62
CA CYS A 322 -1.40 -16.54 -23.81
C CYS A 322 -1.35 -17.41 -25.08
N GLN A 323 -0.90 -16.84 -26.20
CA GLN A 323 -0.77 -17.55 -27.46
C GLN A 323 0.16 -18.75 -27.33
N ASN A 324 1.33 -18.57 -26.72
CA ASN A 324 2.30 -19.65 -26.49
C ASN A 324 1.72 -20.78 -25.61
N CYS A 325 1.06 -20.42 -24.50
CA CYS A 325 0.43 -21.41 -23.62
C CYS A 325 -0.70 -22.15 -24.36
N LEU A 326 -1.45 -21.46 -25.22
CA LEU A 326 -2.56 -22.04 -25.99
C LEU A 326 -2.07 -23.01 -27.08
N GLU A 327 -1.01 -22.65 -27.80
CA GLU A 327 -0.37 -23.54 -28.79
C GLU A 327 0.25 -24.78 -28.13
N SER A 328 0.91 -24.60 -26.98
CA SER A 328 1.41 -25.70 -26.15
C SER A 328 0.27 -26.62 -25.71
N LEU A 329 -0.81 -26.03 -25.15
CA LEU A 329 -1.99 -26.75 -24.71
C LEU A 329 -2.61 -27.56 -25.85
N LEU A 330 -2.84 -26.96 -27.01
CA LEU A 330 -3.41 -27.66 -28.17
C LEU A 330 -2.53 -28.84 -28.62
N THR A 331 -1.21 -28.66 -28.64
CA THR A 331 -0.25 -29.73 -28.95
C THR A 331 -0.35 -30.89 -27.96
N LEU A 332 -0.44 -30.59 -26.67
CA LEU A 332 -0.60 -31.60 -25.62
C LEU A 332 -1.95 -32.33 -25.71
N PHE A 333 -3.03 -31.63 -26.05
CA PHE A 333 -4.34 -32.26 -26.29
C PHE A 333 -4.30 -33.20 -27.49
N ARG A 334 -3.65 -32.82 -28.59
CA ARG A 334 -3.44 -33.70 -29.75
C ARG A 334 -2.65 -34.94 -29.36
N GLN A 335 -1.54 -34.77 -28.63
CA GLN A 335 -0.75 -35.90 -28.13
C GLN A 335 -1.59 -36.80 -27.22
N ALA A 336 -2.35 -36.24 -26.28
CA ALA A 336 -3.13 -37.00 -25.31
C ALA A 336 -4.35 -37.71 -25.90
N THR A 337 -4.75 -37.37 -27.13
CA THR A 337 -5.89 -37.96 -27.84
C THR A 337 -5.47 -38.84 -29.02
N ALA A 338 -4.17 -38.98 -29.29
CA ALA A 338 -3.66 -39.88 -30.31
C ALA A 338 -3.86 -41.36 -29.91
N ASP A 339 -4.11 -42.22 -30.90
CA ASP A 339 -4.44 -43.63 -30.66
C ASP A 339 -3.29 -44.38 -29.95
N ASP A 340 -2.05 -44.09 -30.33
CA ASP A 340 -0.84 -44.64 -29.71
C ASP A 340 -0.67 -44.19 -28.25
N PHE A 341 -1.16 -43.00 -27.90
CA PHE A 341 -1.18 -42.54 -26.51
C PHE A 341 -2.21 -43.30 -25.68
N ALA A 342 -3.35 -43.69 -26.25
CA ALA A 342 -4.38 -44.45 -25.52
C ALA A 342 -3.85 -45.81 -25.00
N GLU A 343 -2.91 -46.43 -25.70
CA GLU A 343 -2.30 -47.72 -25.33
C GLU A 343 -1.12 -47.59 -24.33
N GLN A 344 -0.59 -46.38 -24.12
CA GLN A 344 0.55 -46.16 -23.22
C GLN A 344 0.20 -46.41 -21.74
N SER A 345 1.22 -46.78 -20.96
CA SER A 345 1.12 -46.94 -19.50
C SER A 345 0.80 -45.60 -18.82
N LEU A 346 0.21 -45.67 -17.63
CA LEU A 346 -0.12 -44.47 -16.83
C LEU A 346 1.11 -43.62 -16.51
N ASP A 347 2.28 -44.24 -16.31
CA ASP A 347 3.54 -43.54 -16.00
C ASP A 347 4.00 -42.63 -17.15
N LEU A 348 3.69 -42.98 -18.40
CA LEU A 348 3.99 -42.15 -19.58
C LEU A 348 2.92 -41.08 -19.83
N LYS A 349 1.68 -41.35 -19.42
CA LYS A 349 0.55 -40.41 -19.59
C LYS A 349 0.54 -39.28 -18.57
N GLU A 350 0.90 -39.58 -17.33
CA GLU A 350 0.84 -38.65 -16.20
C GLU A 350 1.65 -37.36 -16.43
N PRO A 351 2.90 -37.38 -16.97
CA PRO A 351 3.62 -36.16 -17.32
C PRO A 351 2.88 -35.26 -18.32
N VAL A 352 2.24 -35.85 -19.34
CA VAL A 352 1.47 -35.10 -20.34
C VAL A 352 0.23 -34.47 -19.69
N PHE A 353 -0.50 -35.21 -18.87
CA PHE A 353 -1.65 -34.65 -18.13
C PHE A 353 -1.25 -33.55 -17.14
N ARG A 354 -0.08 -33.67 -16.51
CA ARG A 354 0.47 -32.59 -15.67
C ARG A 354 0.80 -31.35 -16.48
N GLN A 355 1.39 -31.51 -17.67
CA GLN A 355 1.68 -30.38 -18.55
C GLN A 355 0.38 -29.73 -19.06
N ILE A 356 -0.66 -30.51 -19.40
CA ILE A 356 -1.99 -29.97 -19.75
C ILE A 356 -2.54 -29.12 -18.60
N ALA A 357 -2.50 -29.64 -17.38
CA ALA A 357 -2.96 -28.91 -16.20
C ALA A 357 -2.12 -27.64 -15.96
N LEU A 358 -0.80 -27.69 -16.19
CA LEU A 358 0.11 -26.56 -16.07
C LEU A 358 -0.21 -25.45 -17.08
N GLU A 359 -0.34 -25.78 -18.36
CA GLU A 359 -0.65 -24.81 -19.41
C GLU A 359 -2.04 -24.19 -19.21
N ALA A 360 -3.02 -24.99 -18.78
CA ALA A 360 -4.35 -24.49 -18.44
C ALA A 360 -4.33 -23.56 -17.19
N ASP A 361 -3.55 -23.90 -16.15
CA ASP A 361 -3.32 -23.05 -14.97
C ASP A 361 -2.59 -21.74 -15.33
N ASN A 362 -1.66 -21.79 -16.29
CA ASN A 362 -0.98 -20.63 -16.86
C ASN A 362 -1.97 -19.71 -17.58
N LEU A 363 -2.79 -20.25 -18.47
CA LEU A 363 -3.83 -19.51 -19.17
C LEU A 363 -4.86 -18.90 -18.22
N LEU A 364 -5.30 -19.63 -17.19
CA LEU A 364 -6.23 -19.13 -16.18
C LEU A 364 -5.64 -17.92 -15.45
N TRP A 365 -4.38 -18.00 -15.03
CA TRP A 365 -3.69 -16.90 -14.36
C TRP A 365 -3.49 -15.68 -15.27
N LEU A 366 -3.08 -15.88 -16.52
CA LEU A 366 -2.95 -14.79 -17.49
C LEU A 366 -4.31 -14.13 -17.77
N THR A 367 -5.38 -14.93 -17.88
CA THR A 367 -6.76 -14.43 -18.03
C THR A 367 -7.18 -13.58 -16.84
N GLU A 368 -6.80 -13.97 -15.61
CA GLU A 368 -7.06 -13.16 -14.41
C GLU A 368 -6.36 -11.81 -14.46
N ILE A 369 -5.06 -11.78 -14.84
CA ILE A 369 -4.31 -10.52 -15.00
C ILE A 369 -4.97 -9.62 -16.04
N LEU A 370 -5.30 -10.17 -17.21
CA LEU A 370 -5.91 -9.42 -18.31
C LEU A 370 -7.30 -8.89 -17.94
N ALA A 371 -8.13 -9.71 -17.29
CA ALA A 371 -9.47 -9.31 -16.87
C ALA A 371 -9.41 -8.20 -15.80
N ASP A 372 -8.49 -8.29 -14.84
CA ASP A 372 -8.36 -7.29 -13.78
C ASP A 372 -7.80 -5.95 -14.31
N ARG A 373 -7.22 -5.94 -15.52
CA ARG A 373 -6.78 -4.75 -16.27
C ARG A 373 -7.76 -4.30 -17.34
N ASN A 374 -8.97 -4.88 -17.41
CA ASN A 374 -9.96 -4.66 -18.47
C ASN A 374 -9.39 -4.86 -19.91
N ALA A 375 -8.40 -5.73 -20.04
CA ALA A 375 -7.65 -5.99 -21.27
C ALA A 375 -7.78 -7.46 -21.72
N ALA A 376 -8.86 -8.17 -21.35
CA ALA A 376 -9.06 -9.56 -21.78
C ALA A 376 -9.74 -9.71 -23.16
N GLY A 377 -10.05 -8.60 -23.83
CA GLY A 377 -10.86 -8.58 -25.05
C GLY A 377 -10.26 -9.41 -26.20
N GLU A 378 -8.99 -9.22 -26.51
CA GLU A 378 -8.32 -9.98 -27.58
C GLU A 378 -8.13 -11.45 -27.18
N PHE A 379 -7.89 -11.72 -25.90
CA PHE A 379 -7.82 -13.09 -25.40
C PHE A 379 -9.16 -13.82 -25.52
N ALA A 380 -10.29 -13.15 -25.30
CA ALA A 380 -11.60 -13.73 -25.56
C ALA A 380 -11.81 -14.08 -27.05
N VAL A 381 -11.27 -13.28 -27.97
CA VAL A 381 -11.25 -13.61 -29.40
C VAL A 381 -10.40 -14.86 -29.62
N MET A 382 -9.16 -14.89 -29.14
CA MET A 382 -8.25 -16.04 -29.28
C MET A 382 -8.88 -17.32 -28.74
N TRP A 383 -9.48 -17.27 -27.54
CA TRP A 383 -10.12 -18.40 -26.87
C TRP A 383 -11.39 -18.88 -27.58
N SER A 384 -12.24 -17.96 -28.03
CA SER A 384 -13.48 -18.30 -28.75
C SER A 384 -13.23 -19.05 -30.06
N ASN A 385 -12.09 -18.82 -30.71
CA ASN A 385 -11.71 -19.48 -31.97
C ASN A 385 -11.12 -20.89 -31.79
N GLN A 386 -11.06 -21.41 -30.56
CA GLN A 386 -10.43 -22.70 -30.26
C GLN A 386 -11.38 -23.90 -30.44
N GLY A 387 -11.97 -24.03 -31.63
CA GLY A 387 -12.90 -25.12 -31.96
C GLY A 387 -12.26 -26.51 -31.83
N GLU A 388 -11.07 -26.70 -32.39
CA GLU A 388 -10.35 -27.97 -32.30
C GLU A 388 -10.03 -28.35 -30.85
N LEU A 389 -9.56 -27.39 -30.03
CA LEU A 389 -9.28 -27.65 -28.62
C LEU A 389 -10.55 -28.09 -27.89
N ALA A 390 -11.70 -27.47 -28.15
CA ALA A 390 -12.98 -27.85 -27.57
C ALA A 390 -13.45 -29.25 -28.01
N GLU A 391 -13.21 -29.64 -29.26
CA GLU A 391 -13.48 -31.01 -29.73
C GLU A 391 -12.60 -32.04 -29.02
N LEU A 392 -11.28 -31.78 -28.93
CA LEU A 392 -10.34 -32.63 -28.20
C LEU A 392 -10.61 -32.65 -26.69
N HIS A 393 -11.12 -31.54 -26.15
CA HIS A 393 -11.48 -31.41 -24.74
C HIS A 393 -12.36 -32.57 -24.30
N SER A 394 -13.44 -32.82 -25.05
CA SER A 394 -14.44 -33.86 -24.77
C SER A 394 -13.86 -35.29 -24.63
N LYS A 395 -12.69 -35.56 -25.24
CA LYS A 395 -12.07 -36.90 -25.29
C LYS A 395 -11.18 -37.22 -24.08
N LEU A 396 -10.74 -36.21 -23.33
CA LEU A 396 -9.86 -36.42 -22.17
C LEU A 396 -10.65 -36.56 -20.86
N PRO A 397 -10.12 -37.26 -19.83
CA PRO A 397 -10.76 -37.31 -18.51
C PRO A 397 -10.90 -35.92 -17.88
N THR A 398 -12.05 -35.61 -17.26
CA THR A 398 -12.29 -34.30 -16.62
C THR A 398 -11.18 -33.89 -15.64
N LYS A 399 -10.61 -34.85 -14.90
CA LYS A 399 -9.51 -34.59 -13.95
C LYS A 399 -8.31 -33.88 -14.60
N SER A 400 -7.94 -34.20 -15.85
CA SER A 400 -6.81 -33.56 -16.53
C SER A 400 -7.17 -32.25 -17.23
N ARG A 401 -8.40 -32.11 -17.71
CA ARG A 401 -8.83 -30.97 -18.55
C ARG A 401 -9.58 -29.85 -17.81
N HIS A 402 -10.10 -30.08 -16.60
CA HIS A 402 -11.04 -29.16 -15.94
C HIS A 402 -10.58 -27.69 -15.81
N LEU A 403 -9.27 -27.42 -15.75
CA LEU A 403 -8.75 -26.05 -15.71
C LEU A 403 -9.01 -25.27 -17.02
N VAL A 404 -9.12 -25.96 -18.17
CA VAL A 404 -9.57 -25.36 -19.44
C VAL A 404 -11.00 -24.84 -19.28
N SER A 405 -11.88 -25.64 -18.68
CA SER A 405 -13.24 -25.20 -18.33
C SER A 405 -13.26 -24.03 -17.34
N CYS A 406 -12.30 -23.95 -16.41
CA CYS A 406 -12.14 -22.78 -15.53
C CYS A 406 -11.79 -21.48 -16.30
N VAL A 407 -10.96 -21.55 -17.34
CA VAL A 407 -10.65 -20.38 -18.20
C VAL A 407 -11.93 -19.85 -18.84
N THR A 408 -12.71 -20.75 -19.46
CA THR A 408 -14.02 -20.41 -20.03
C THR A 408 -14.96 -19.80 -19.00
N ALA A 409 -15.06 -20.39 -17.81
CA ALA A 409 -15.89 -19.85 -16.73
C ALA A 409 -15.45 -18.43 -16.33
N ARG A 410 -14.15 -18.17 -16.23
CA ARG A 410 -13.60 -16.84 -15.92
C ARG A 410 -13.95 -15.80 -16.98
N LEU A 411 -13.93 -16.18 -18.27
CA LEU A 411 -14.35 -15.31 -19.38
C LEU A 411 -15.84 -14.96 -19.29
N PHE A 412 -16.71 -15.93 -19.05
CA PHE A 412 -18.14 -15.65 -18.85
C PHE A 412 -18.40 -14.72 -17.65
N VAL A 413 -17.66 -14.90 -16.55
CA VAL A 413 -17.74 -14.00 -15.40
C VAL A 413 -17.32 -12.58 -15.76
N ALA A 414 -16.21 -12.41 -16.48
CA ALA A 414 -15.73 -11.09 -16.90
C ALA A 414 -16.73 -10.38 -17.83
N ILE A 415 -17.30 -11.10 -18.80
CA ILE A 415 -18.34 -10.56 -19.70
C ILE A 415 -19.60 -10.17 -18.91
N GLY A 416 -20.10 -11.07 -18.05
CA GLY A 416 -21.34 -10.85 -17.32
C GLY A 416 -21.26 -9.76 -16.25
N LYS A 417 -20.06 -9.45 -15.75
CA LYS A 417 -19.82 -8.31 -14.86
C LYS A 417 -19.65 -6.99 -15.62
N GLY A 418 -19.33 -7.05 -16.91
CA GLY A 418 -18.99 -5.88 -17.72
C GLY A 418 -17.52 -5.47 -17.62
N ASP A 419 -16.66 -6.31 -17.02
CA ASP A 419 -15.21 -6.10 -16.93
C ASP A 419 -14.52 -6.29 -18.30
N MET A 420 -15.21 -6.95 -19.24
CA MET A 420 -14.76 -7.14 -20.61
C MET A 420 -15.95 -7.07 -21.57
N LEU A 421 -15.78 -6.35 -22.68
CA LEU A 421 -16.84 -6.05 -23.65
C LEU A 421 -16.49 -6.55 -25.06
N PRO A 422 -16.35 -7.88 -25.28
CA PRO A 422 -16.05 -8.41 -26.59
C PRO A 422 -17.23 -8.22 -27.55
N SER A 423 -16.96 -8.31 -28.86
CA SER A 423 -17.98 -8.14 -29.90
C SER A 423 -19.14 -9.15 -29.74
N LYS A 424 -20.30 -8.83 -30.32
CA LYS A 424 -21.46 -9.74 -30.35
C LYS A 424 -21.06 -11.12 -30.91
N ASP A 425 -20.30 -11.14 -31.99
CA ASP A 425 -19.89 -12.37 -32.68
C ASP A 425 -18.93 -13.19 -31.82
N THR A 426 -17.99 -12.55 -31.11
CA THR A 426 -17.10 -13.22 -30.15
C THR A 426 -17.87 -13.84 -28.99
N ARG A 427 -18.86 -13.14 -28.42
CA ARG A 427 -19.70 -13.69 -27.33
C ARG A 427 -20.51 -14.89 -27.79
N LYS A 428 -21.09 -14.80 -28.99
CA LYS A 428 -21.84 -15.91 -29.60
C LYS A 428 -20.93 -17.11 -29.84
N LEU A 429 -19.77 -16.89 -30.48
CA LEU A 429 -18.82 -17.96 -30.75
C LEU A 429 -18.30 -18.62 -29.48
N LEU A 430 -18.01 -17.84 -28.43
CA LEU A 430 -17.63 -18.37 -27.11
C LEU A 430 -18.71 -19.30 -26.53
N LEU A 431 -19.98 -18.92 -26.63
CA LEU A 431 -21.10 -19.76 -26.19
C LEU A 431 -21.24 -21.02 -27.05
N ASP A 432 -21.17 -20.88 -28.38
CA ASP A 432 -21.33 -21.99 -29.32
C ASP A 432 -20.20 -23.04 -29.17
N VAL A 433 -18.96 -22.61 -28.94
CA VAL A 433 -17.79 -23.49 -28.82
C VAL A 433 -17.63 -24.06 -27.41
N TRP A 434 -17.77 -23.24 -26.37
CA TRP A 434 -17.29 -23.59 -25.03
C TRP A 434 -18.38 -23.83 -23.98
N LEU A 435 -19.65 -23.48 -24.24
CA LEU A 435 -20.71 -23.71 -23.26
C LEU A 435 -20.91 -25.20 -22.99
N GLN A 436 -20.99 -26.04 -24.02
CA GLN A 436 -21.15 -27.49 -23.84
C GLN A 436 -19.96 -28.14 -23.11
N PRO A 437 -18.69 -27.91 -23.51
CA PRO A 437 -17.53 -28.37 -22.75
C PRO A 437 -17.55 -27.97 -21.26
N LEU A 438 -17.96 -26.74 -20.95
CA LEU A 438 -18.09 -26.26 -19.57
C LEU A 438 -19.23 -26.98 -18.83
N MET A 439 -20.36 -27.24 -19.48
CA MET A 439 -21.48 -27.99 -18.90
C MET A 439 -21.09 -29.43 -18.59
N ASP A 440 -20.31 -30.08 -19.45
CA ASP A 440 -19.86 -31.48 -19.27
C ASP A 440 -18.96 -31.63 -18.04
N ASP A 441 -18.14 -30.63 -17.74
CA ASP A 441 -17.25 -30.63 -16.57
C ASP A 441 -17.88 -30.00 -15.31
N TYR A 442 -19.08 -29.41 -15.40
CA TYR A 442 -19.63 -28.54 -14.37
C TYR A 442 -19.76 -29.22 -12.99
N ASN A 443 -20.22 -30.47 -12.95
CA ASN A 443 -20.31 -31.25 -11.72
C ASN A 443 -18.94 -31.45 -11.05
N TRP A 444 -17.89 -31.67 -11.84
CA TRP A 444 -16.53 -31.75 -11.31
C TRP A 444 -16.04 -30.39 -10.81
N LEU A 445 -16.32 -29.30 -11.52
CA LEU A 445 -15.90 -27.96 -11.11
C LEU A 445 -16.50 -27.56 -9.77
N GLN A 446 -17.78 -27.85 -9.53
CA GLN A 446 -18.47 -27.56 -8.27
C GLN A 446 -17.87 -28.25 -7.04
N HIS A 447 -17.28 -29.44 -7.22
CA HIS A 447 -16.78 -30.26 -6.11
C HIS A 447 -15.24 -30.37 -6.05
N GLY A 448 -14.57 -30.20 -7.18
CA GLY A 448 -13.14 -30.39 -7.36
C GLY A 448 -12.32 -29.10 -7.39
N CYS A 449 -12.92 -27.96 -7.72
CA CYS A 449 -12.22 -26.68 -7.84
C CYS A 449 -12.60 -25.73 -6.68
N ARG A 450 -11.69 -25.50 -5.74
CA ARG A 450 -11.96 -24.70 -4.54
C ARG A 450 -12.29 -23.22 -4.83
N SER A 451 -11.79 -22.68 -5.93
CA SER A 451 -12.01 -21.30 -6.36
C SER A 451 -13.25 -21.12 -7.26
N PHE A 452 -13.93 -22.21 -7.62
CA PHE A 452 -15.09 -22.16 -8.51
C PHE A 452 -16.35 -21.70 -7.76
N ASP A 453 -16.71 -20.43 -7.92
CA ASP A 453 -17.97 -19.90 -7.40
C ASP A 453 -19.10 -20.11 -8.42
N ARG A 454 -19.87 -21.19 -8.21
CA ARG A 454 -20.99 -21.56 -9.09
C ARG A 454 -21.96 -20.41 -9.36
N LYS A 455 -22.28 -19.59 -8.35
CA LYS A 455 -23.29 -18.53 -8.49
C LYS A 455 -22.79 -17.42 -9.39
N VAL A 456 -21.51 -17.08 -9.25
CA VAL A 456 -20.87 -16.03 -10.06
C VAL A 456 -20.73 -16.50 -11.50
N VAL A 457 -20.40 -17.77 -11.73
CA VAL A 457 -20.30 -18.37 -13.07
C VAL A 457 -21.67 -18.45 -13.75
N GLU A 458 -22.70 -18.99 -13.08
CA GLU A 458 -24.07 -19.06 -13.60
C GLU A 458 -24.62 -17.68 -13.99
N GLU A 459 -24.43 -16.67 -13.13
CA GLU A 459 -24.83 -15.29 -13.41
C GLU A 459 -24.02 -14.72 -14.58
N GLY A 460 -22.72 -15.02 -14.68
CA GLY A 460 -21.85 -14.64 -15.79
C GLY A 460 -22.36 -15.15 -17.12
N ILE A 461 -22.55 -16.47 -17.23
CA ILE A 461 -23.08 -17.16 -18.43
C ILE A 461 -24.45 -16.57 -18.80
N GLY A 462 -25.35 -16.49 -17.83
CA GLY A 462 -26.71 -15.99 -18.05
C GLY A 462 -26.72 -14.56 -18.60
N ARG A 463 -25.88 -13.67 -18.06
CA ARG A 463 -25.76 -12.29 -18.57
C ARG A 463 -25.11 -12.24 -19.93
N THR A 464 -24.10 -13.06 -20.23
CA THR A 464 -23.54 -13.17 -21.58
C THR A 464 -24.62 -13.57 -22.60
N ILE A 465 -25.44 -14.57 -22.30
CA ILE A 465 -26.55 -15.00 -23.18
C ILE A 465 -27.53 -13.84 -23.41
N LEU A 466 -27.96 -13.17 -22.34
CA LEU A 466 -28.96 -12.08 -22.40
C LEU A 466 -28.52 -10.84 -23.19
N THR A 467 -27.26 -10.79 -23.63
CA THR A 467 -26.71 -9.72 -24.46
C THR A 467 -26.75 -10.02 -25.97
N LEU A 468 -27.11 -11.24 -26.37
CA LEU A 468 -27.28 -11.65 -27.76
C LEU A 468 -28.69 -11.29 -28.28
N PRO A 469 -28.95 -11.33 -29.60
CA PRO A 469 -30.32 -11.30 -30.16
C PRO A 469 -31.24 -12.38 -29.57
N LEU A 470 -32.57 -12.19 -29.64
CA LEU A 470 -33.54 -13.11 -29.03
C LEU A 470 -33.51 -14.50 -29.67
N GLU A 471 -33.19 -14.59 -30.95
CA GLU A 471 -33.09 -15.82 -31.74
C GLU A 471 -31.89 -16.66 -31.27
N ASP A 472 -30.77 -16.00 -30.99
CA ASP A 472 -29.58 -16.63 -30.43
C ASP A 472 -29.82 -17.07 -28.98
N GLN A 473 -30.43 -16.19 -28.17
CA GLN A 473 -30.84 -16.53 -26.80
C GLN A 473 -31.73 -17.77 -26.77
N GLN A 474 -32.72 -17.84 -27.67
CA GLN A 474 -33.62 -18.98 -27.79
C GLN A 474 -32.84 -20.27 -28.06
N THR A 475 -31.96 -20.25 -29.06
CA THR A 475 -31.20 -21.44 -29.46
C THR A 475 -30.37 -21.99 -28.29
N ILE A 476 -29.66 -21.10 -27.60
CA ILE A 476 -28.78 -21.48 -26.49
C ILE A 476 -29.58 -21.93 -25.27
N LEU A 477 -30.63 -21.18 -24.89
CA LEU A 477 -31.43 -21.48 -23.70
C LEU A 477 -32.26 -22.76 -23.87
N LEU A 478 -32.75 -23.07 -25.08
CA LEU A 478 -33.44 -24.34 -25.33
C LEU A 478 -32.48 -25.53 -25.31
N SER A 479 -31.26 -25.36 -25.84
CA SER A 479 -30.21 -26.38 -25.72
C SER A 479 -29.83 -26.65 -24.26
N TRP A 480 -29.61 -25.56 -23.49
CA TRP A 480 -29.40 -25.64 -22.05
C TRP A 480 -30.57 -26.33 -21.33
N LEU A 481 -31.81 -25.93 -21.59
CA LEU A 481 -33.00 -26.52 -20.96
C LEU A 481 -33.07 -28.03 -21.21
N GLY A 482 -32.81 -28.47 -22.44
CA GLY A 482 -32.72 -29.89 -22.77
C GLY A 482 -31.64 -30.65 -22.00
N SER A 483 -30.51 -30.01 -21.72
CA SER A 483 -29.43 -30.57 -20.90
C SER A 483 -29.77 -30.57 -19.42
N PHE A 484 -30.27 -29.45 -18.89
CA PHE A 484 -30.68 -29.28 -17.49
C PHE A 484 -31.76 -30.29 -17.09
N LEU A 485 -32.72 -30.58 -17.97
CA LEU A 485 -33.75 -31.61 -17.72
C LEU A 485 -33.19 -33.03 -17.68
N LYS A 486 -32.01 -33.29 -18.26
CA LYS A 486 -31.35 -34.60 -18.25
C LYS A 486 -30.44 -34.81 -17.03
N VAL A 487 -29.68 -33.78 -16.63
CA VAL A 487 -28.63 -33.91 -15.60
C VAL A 487 -28.87 -33.10 -14.32
N GLY A 488 -29.90 -32.24 -14.28
CA GLY A 488 -30.24 -31.44 -13.10
C GLY A 488 -29.12 -30.50 -12.66
N ASP A 489 -28.85 -30.49 -11.35
CA ASP A 489 -27.86 -29.61 -10.71
C ASP A 489 -26.40 -29.85 -11.14
N SER A 490 -26.15 -30.94 -11.89
CA SER A 490 -24.86 -31.20 -12.55
C SER A 490 -24.62 -30.34 -13.81
N CYS A 491 -25.54 -29.43 -14.14
CA CYS A 491 -25.43 -28.42 -15.19
C CYS A 491 -25.62 -27.01 -14.58
N PRO A 492 -25.01 -25.93 -15.12
CA PRO A 492 -25.22 -24.56 -14.64
C PRO A 492 -26.71 -24.20 -14.57
N ASN A 493 -27.17 -23.63 -13.47
CA ASN A 493 -28.55 -23.16 -13.36
C ASN A 493 -28.72 -21.79 -14.03
N LEU A 494 -29.23 -21.78 -15.28
CA LEU A 494 -29.50 -20.57 -16.06
C LEU A 494 -30.97 -20.09 -15.97
N GLN A 495 -31.74 -20.55 -14.97
CA GLN A 495 -33.17 -20.24 -14.85
C GLN A 495 -33.46 -18.73 -14.86
N LYS A 496 -32.63 -17.90 -14.21
CA LYS A 496 -32.81 -16.44 -14.22
C LYS A 496 -32.73 -15.85 -15.64
N ALA A 497 -31.76 -16.30 -16.44
CA ALA A 497 -31.62 -15.84 -17.82
C ALA A 497 -32.77 -16.34 -18.68
N PHE A 498 -33.17 -17.60 -18.48
CA PHE A 498 -34.36 -18.18 -19.11
C PHE A 498 -35.64 -17.39 -18.79
N GLU A 499 -35.87 -17.01 -17.53
CA GLU A 499 -37.03 -16.20 -17.12
C GLU A 499 -37.05 -14.83 -17.80
N VAL A 500 -35.89 -14.19 -17.94
CA VAL A 500 -35.78 -12.88 -18.61
C VAL A 500 -36.08 -13.02 -20.09
N TRP A 501 -35.49 -14.00 -20.77
CA TRP A 501 -35.79 -14.31 -22.17
C TRP A 501 -37.28 -14.65 -22.37
N TRP A 502 -37.84 -15.52 -21.53
CA TRP A 502 -39.26 -15.90 -21.58
C TRP A 502 -40.19 -14.69 -21.49
N LYS A 503 -39.93 -13.77 -20.55
CA LYS A 503 -40.72 -12.54 -20.40
C LYS A 503 -40.63 -11.65 -21.65
N ARG A 504 -39.45 -11.54 -22.27
CA ARG A 504 -39.22 -10.76 -23.51
C ARG A 504 -39.94 -11.39 -24.71
N THR A 505 -39.96 -12.72 -24.79
CA THR A 505 -40.54 -13.45 -25.92
C THR A 505 -42.08 -13.55 -25.84
N PHE A 506 -42.64 -13.84 -24.67
CA PHE A 506 -44.06 -14.20 -24.55
C PHE A 506 -44.94 -13.21 -23.78
N VAL A 507 -44.36 -12.39 -22.89
CA VAL A 507 -45.16 -11.51 -22.00
C VAL A 507 -45.11 -10.06 -22.45
N ARG A 508 -43.92 -9.57 -22.81
CA ARG A 508 -43.67 -8.20 -23.28
C ARG A 508 -42.83 -8.22 -24.55
N PRO A 509 -43.36 -8.73 -25.68
CA PRO A 509 -42.69 -8.54 -26.95
C PRO A 509 -42.68 -7.04 -27.25
N TYR A 510 -41.50 -6.43 -27.21
CA TYR A 510 -41.30 -5.03 -27.57
C TYR A 510 -41.32 -4.92 -29.10
N VAL A 511 -42.49 -5.13 -29.69
CA VAL A 511 -42.73 -4.87 -31.11
C VAL A 511 -42.82 -3.35 -31.28
N GLU A 512 -42.19 -2.80 -32.32
CA GLU A 512 -42.30 -1.40 -32.72
C GLU A 512 -43.80 -1.01 -32.84
N GLN A 513 -44.36 -0.38 -31.81
CA GLN A 513 -45.66 0.30 -31.88
C GLN A 513 -45.53 1.63 -32.65
N GLY A 514 -44.95 1.58 -33.84
CA GLY A 514 -44.73 2.73 -34.71
C GLY A 514 -44.90 2.33 -36.16
N ASN A 515 -46.16 2.06 -36.59
CA ASN A 515 -46.66 2.34 -37.95
C ASN A 515 -48.05 1.78 -38.31
N GLN A 516 -48.88 1.26 -37.38
CA GLN A 516 -50.20 0.75 -37.75
C GLN A 516 -51.31 1.10 -36.75
N SER A 517 -51.86 2.30 -36.86
CA SER A 517 -53.20 2.61 -36.34
C SER A 517 -53.76 3.92 -36.94
N GLN A 518 -54.17 3.88 -38.20
CA GLN A 518 -55.40 4.54 -38.67
C GLN A 518 -55.96 3.75 -39.87
N PRO A 519 -57.12 3.11 -39.70
CA PRO A 519 -58.17 3.34 -40.70
C PRO A 519 -59.53 3.60 -40.04
N GLY A 520 -60.28 4.57 -40.58
CA GLY A 520 -61.75 4.54 -40.56
C GLY A 520 -62.46 5.36 -39.48
N ARG A 521 -62.61 6.67 -39.73
CA ARG A 521 -63.84 7.40 -39.40
C ARG A 521 -64.48 7.87 -40.71
N SER A 522 -65.42 7.08 -41.21
CA SER A 522 -66.55 7.47 -42.07
C SER A 522 -67.50 6.28 -42.13
#